data_AF-A0A2M6VQ18-F1
#
_entry.id   AF-A0A2M6VQ18-F1
#
_cell.length_a   1.000
_cell.length_b   1.000
_cell.length_c   1.000
_cell.angle_alpha   90.00
_cell.angle_beta   90.00
_cell.angle_gamma   90.00
#
_symmetry.space_group_name_H-M   'P 1'
#
loop_
_entity.id
_entity.type
_entity.pdbx_description
1 polymer ?
#
loop_
_entity_poly.entity_id
_entity_poly.type
_entity_poly.pdbx_seq_one_letter_code
_entity_poly.pdbx_strand_id
1 'polypeptide(L)'
;MESSISHAHLVVRPFKKSTAWPKWGLMATLSSLVVMSLQGCVEPHAASVNPMSLRANQSSTVGVLCDYAQEEFNSTPSVKATSKARWSCEGSRRKLTANGIPDHPTGVFPNPGNPETMSEQRIQVSMPLFPEATPSITRKGGPRVMTGYVLNGIKIDPGTAGTCNDAGTHCPMGPSFGRWNIEAMGQSSFNFGTDPSNAHVQPSGTYHYHGIPEEFVAKLNKGVAMTLIGWAGDGFPIYARYGYSVASDAHSALKVMQGSYRLKATPDANRPPTSLYAMGTFEQDREYVAGLGDLDECNGRIGVTPEFPQGIYHYYATDSYPYLQRCMKGKL
;
A
#
# COMPACT_ATOMS: atom_id res chain seq x y z
N MET A 1 28.77 -40.10 39.24
CA MET A 1 27.93 -38.89 39.33
C MET A 1 27.12 -38.82 38.04
N GLU A 2 25.98 -39.49 38.02
CA GLU A 2 25.01 -39.42 36.93
C GLU A 2 23.92 -38.43 37.36
N SER A 3 23.65 -37.41 36.54
CA SER A 3 22.51 -36.52 36.78
C SER A 3 21.43 -36.75 35.72
N SER A 4 20.28 -37.23 36.17
CA SER A 4 19.03 -37.31 35.42
C SER A 4 18.47 -35.92 35.13
N ILE A 5 18.01 -35.68 33.90
CA ILE A 5 17.17 -34.53 33.55
C ILE A 5 15.79 -35.05 33.15
N SER A 6 14.79 -34.61 33.91
CA SER A 6 13.36 -34.96 33.79
C SER A 6 12.69 -34.21 32.64
N HIS A 7 11.88 -34.92 31.85
CA HIS A 7 11.01 -34.38 30.80
C HIS A 7 9.67 -33.93 31.42
N ALA A 8 9.30 -32.67 31.19
CA ALA A 8 7.99 -32.15 31.58
C ALA A 8 7.01 -32.23 30.39
N HIS A 9 5.97 -33.06 30.53
CA HIS A 9 4.81 -33.12 29.63
C HIS A 9 3.80 -32.01 29.97
N LEU A 10 3.53 -31.12 29.02
CA LEU A 10 2.47 -30.12 29.11
C LEU A 10 1.17 -30.71 28.53
N VAL A 11 0.15 -30.85 29.38
CA VAL A 11 -1.18 -31.35 29.04
C VAL A 11 -2.04 -30.21 28.50
N VAL A 12 -2.47 -30.30 27.24
CA VAL A 12 -3.43 -29.39 26.60
C VAL A 12 -4.85 -29.90 26.87
N ARG A 13 -5.70 -29.09 27.54
CA ARG A 13 -7.15 -29.34 27.68
C ARG A 13 -7.93 -28.53 26.63
N PRO A 14 -8.94 -29.11 25.93
CA PRO A 14 -9.71 -28.39 24.93
C PRO A 14 -10.86 -27.59 25.55
N PHE A 15 -11.04 -26.35 25.07
CA PHE A 15 -12.16 -25.47 25.38
C PHE A 15 -13.43 -25.92 24.63
N LYS A 16 -14.54 -26.15 25.37
CA LYS A 16 -15.87 -26.41 24.80
C LYS A 16 -16.53 -25.10 24.38
N LYS A 17 -17.04 -25.04 23.15
CA LYS A 17 -17.96 -23.99 22.66
C LYS A 17 -19.37 -24.28 23.22
N SER A 18 -20.01 -23.28 23.82
CA SER A 18 -21.45 -23.32 24.12
C SER A 18 -22.24 -22.44 23.14
N THR A 19 -23.33 -23.00 22.64
CA THR A 19 -24.33 -22.37 21.77
C THR A 19 -25.57 -22.05 22.59
N ALA A 20 -26.11 -20.82 22.50
CA ALA A 20 -27.55 -20.54 22.60
C ALA A 20 -27.85 -19.05 22.36
N TRP A 21 -28.78 -18.77 21.45
CA TRP A 21 -29.56 -17.53 21.33
C TRP A 21 -30.87 -17.69 22.13
N PRO A 22 -31.57 -16.58 22.45
CA PRO A 22 -33.02 -16.60 22.28
C PRO A 22 -33.58 -15.38 21.55
N LYS A 23 -34.54 -15.69 20.67
CA LYS A 23 -35.46 -14.80 19.96
C LYS A 23 -36.45 -14.17 20.95
N TRP A 24 -36.82 -12.90 20.74
CA TRP A 24 -38.00 -12.29 21.36
C TRP A 24 -38.89 -11.69 20.27
N GLY A 25 -40.18 -12.02 20.35
CA GLY A 25 -41.19 -11.82 19.33
C GLY A 25 -41.97 -10.50 19.45
N LEU A 26 -42.69 -10.24 18.37
CA LEU A 26 -43.71 -9.21 18.17
C LEU A 26 -44.87 -9.33 19.16
N MET A 27 -45.37 -8.20 19.66
CA MET A 27 -46.79 -8.02 19.99
C MET A 27 -47.21 -6.57 19.76
N ALA A 28 -48.43 -6.41 19.25
CA ALA A 28 -49.02 -5.19 18.73
C ALA A 28 -50.13 -4.63 19.64
N THR A 29 -50.50 -3.39 19.34
CA THR A 29 -51.74 -2.65 19.65
C THR A 29 -51.92 -2.03 21.05
N LEU A 30 -52.10 -0.70 21.10
CA LEU A 30 -53.41 -0.08 21.29
C LEU A 30 -53.38 1.44 21.09
N SER A 31 -54.39 1.92 20.38
CA SER A 31 -54.67 3.31 20.01
C SER A 31 -55.13 4.14 21.21
N SER A 32 -54.78 5.43 21.23
CA SER A 32 -55.61 6.48 21.83
C SER A 32 -55.36 7.81 21.11
N LEU A 33 -56.43 8.30 20.46
CA LEU A 33 -56.52 9.65 19.90
C LEU A 33 -56.52 10.67 21.03
N VAL A 34 -55.66 11.69 20.93
CA VAL A 34 -55.91 13.01 21.50
C VAL A 34 -55.74 14.02 20.38
N VAL A 35 -56.84 14.70 20.05
CA VAL A 35 -56.89 15.84 19.14
C VAL A 35 -56.65 17.09 19.97
N MET A 36 -55.58 17.84 19.70
CA MET A 36 -55.50 19.24 20.12
C MET A 36 -54.57 20.06 19.22
N SER A 37 -55.21 21.06 18.59
CA SER A 37 -54.70 22.37 18.13
C SER A 37 -53.45 22.45 17.26
N LEU A 38 -53.69 22.91 16.02
CA LEU A 38 -52.74 23.48 15.08
C LEU A 38 -52.00 24.69 15.68
N GLN A 39 -50.70 24.53 15.90
CA GLN A 39 -49.73 25.63 15.89
C GLN A 39 -48.55 25.19 15.02
N GLY A 40 -48.21 25.98 14.01
CA GLY A 40 -47.21 25.64 13.00
C GLY A 40 -45.83 25.35 13.59
N CYS A 41 -45.36 24.13 13.40
CA CYS A 41 -43.96 23.78 13.56
C CYS A 41 -43.21 24.22 12.30
N VAL A 42 -42.35 25.22 12.45
CA VAL A 42 -41.23 25.48 11.55
C VAL A 42 -40.39 24.20 11.50
N GLU A 43 -40.21 23.63 10.31
CA GLU A 43 -39.26 22.55 10.08
C GLU A 43 -37.89 22.96 10.64
N PRO A 44 -37.20 22.14 11.44
CA PRO A 44 -35.77 22.33 11.59
C PRO A 44 -35.19 22.03 10.22
N HIS A 45 -34.91 23.09 9.44
CA HIS A 45 -34.05 23.01 8.28
C HIS A 45 -32.85 22.15 8.70
N ALA A 46 -32.70 21.00 8.03
CA ALA A 46 -31.46 20.29 8.02
C ALA A 46 -30.41 21.34 7.69
N ALA A 47 -29.61 21.72 8.70
CA ALA A 47 -28.47 22.56 8.49
C ALA A 47 -27.64 21.79 7.46
N SER A 48 -27.66 22.27 6.23
CA SER A 48 -26.71 21.91 5.20
C SER A 48 -25.36 22.07 5.85
N VAL A 49 -24.78 20.96 6.29
CA VAL A 49 -23.36 20.88 6.59
C VAL A 49 -22.71 21.20 5.27
N ASN A 50 -22.42 22.49 5.08
CA ASN A 50 -21.44 22.93 4.11
C ASN A 50 -20.25 21.99 4.31
N PRO A 51 -19.83 21.22 3.29
CA PRO A 51 -18.55 20.54 3.38
C PRO A 51 -17.58 21.67 3.64
N MET A 52 -17.09 21.72 4.87
CA MET A 52 -16.13 22.72 5.30
C MET A 52 -15.04 22.63 4.25
N SER A 53 -14.93 23.68 3.44
CA SER A 53 -13.83 23.87 2.54
C SER A 53 -12.61 23.81 3.43
N LEU A 54 -12.02 22.62 3.52
CA LEU A 54 -10.63 22.46 3.86
C LEU A 54 -9.95 23.32 2.81
N ARG A 55 -9.70 24.58 3.17
CA ARG A 55 -8.73 25.39 2.45
C ARG A 55 -7.55 24.44 2.27
N ALA A 56 -7.12 24.26 1.02
CA ALA A 56 -5.89 23.57 0.73
C ALA A 56 -4.77 24.35 1.46
N ASN A 57 -4.58 24.04 2.74
CA ASN A 57 -3.33 24.34 3.42
C ASN A 57 -2.32 23.62 2.54
N GLN A 58 -1.47 24.40 1.87
CA GLN A 58 -0.31 23.85 1.18
C GLN A 58 0.35 22.91 2.18
N SER A 59 0.25 21.61 1.90
CA SER A 59 0.79 20.61 2.77
C SER A 59 2.30 20.73 2.65
N SER A 60 2.97 21.08 3.74
CA SER A 60 4.42 21.20 3.76
C SER A 60 5.00 19.92 4.36
N THR A 61 5.95 19.31 3.66
CA THR A 61 6.74 18.17 4.16
C THR A 61 8.15 18.59 4.57
N VAL A 62 8.40 19.91 4.67
CA VAL A 62 9.66 20.49 5.13
C VAL A 62 9.99 20.00 6.55
N GLY A 63 11.25 19.68 6.79
CA GLY A 63 11.76 19.24 8.09
C GLY A 63 11.50 17.76 8.41
N VAL A 64 10.54 17.10 7.76
CA VAL A 64 10.23 15.69 8.04
C VAL A 64 11.22 14.78 7.30
N LEU A 65 12.14 14.15 8.05
CA LEU A 65 13.18 13.25 7.54
C LEU A 65 14.03 13.89 6.43
N CYS A 66 14.26 15.20 6.52
CA CYS A 66 15.08 15.94 5.57
C CYS A 66 16.57 15.63 5.69
N ASP A 67 17.01 15.04 6.78
CA ASP A 67 18.40 14.69 7.07
C ASP A 67 18.59 13.16 7.19
N TYR A 68 17.55 12.38 6.87
CA TYR A 68 17.63 10.92 6.94
C TYR A 68 18.76 10.42 6.04
N ALA A 69 19.68 9.68 6.63
CA ALA A 69 20.74 8.99 5.92
C ALA A 69 20.99 7.63 6.56
N GLN A 70 21.29 6.64 5.73
CA GLN A 70 21.73 5.33 6.16
C GLN A 70 22.91 4.88 5.30
N GLU A 71 23.83 4.16 5.92
CA GLU A 71 24.92 3.44 5.27
C GLU A 71 25.18 2.14 6.04
N GLU A 72 24.85 1.00 5.44
CA GLU A 72 24.93 -0.31 6.11
C GLU A 72 25.34 -1.42 5.15
N PHE A 73 26.19 -2.34 5.61
CA PHE A 73 26.59 -3.49 4.80
C PHE A 73 25.49 -4.55 4.77
N ASN A 74 24.97 -4.85 3.58
CA ASN A 74 24.04 -5.95 3.38
C ASN A 74 24.84 -7.26 3.20
N SER A 75 24.78 -8.11 4.21
CA SER A 75 25.50 -9.39 4.24
C SER A 75 24.80 -10.54 3.51
N THR A 76 23.62 -10.30 2.94
CA THR A 76 22.92 -11.33 2.14
C THR A 76 23.86 -11.84 1.05
N PRO A 77 24.03 -13.17 0.89
CA PRO A 77 25.02 -13.73 -0.04
C PRO A 77 24.92 -13.26 -1.49
N SER A 78 23.70 -12.97 -1.96
CA SER A 78 23.38 -12.44 -3.29
C SER A 78 23.66 -10.94 -3.45
N VAL A 79 23.93 -10.22 -2.36
CA VAL A 79 24.11 -8.76 -2.36
C VAL A 79 25.56 -8.38 -2.03
N LYS A 80 26.04 -8.72 -0.82
CA LYS A 80 27.41 -8.44 -0.33
C LYS A 80 27.93 -7.04 -0.69
N ALA A 81 27.11 -6.02 -0.47
CA ALA A 81 27.40 -4.64 -0.80
C ALA A 81 26.90 -3.68 0.27
N THR A 82 27.49 -2.50 0.36
CA THR A 82 27.04 -1.46 1.29
C THR A 82 25.84 -0.72 0.71
N SER A 83 24.68 -0.81 1.37
CA SER A 83 23.52 0.04 1.10
C SER A 83 23.80 1.48 1.48
N LYS A 84 23.39 2.42 0.61
CA LYS A 84 23.53 3.87 0.85
C LYS A 84 22.28 4.59 0.39
N ALA A 85 21.71 5.39 1.29
CA ALA A 85 20.67 6.35 0.96
C ALA A 85 20.81 7.60 1.81
N ARG A 86 20.70 8.77 1.17
CA ARG A 86 20.70 10.07 1.83
C ARG A 86 19.60 10.93 1.25
N TRP A 87 18.71 11.38 2.13
CA TRP A 87 17.71 12.39 1.83
C TRP A 87 18.25 13.78 2.22
N SER A 88 17.82 14.78 1.46
CA SER A 88 18.05 16.19 1.77
C SER A 88 16.83 17.03 1.39
N CYS A 89 16.67 18.18 2.04
CA CYS A 89 15.70 19.19 1.66
C CYS A 89 16.45 20.47 1.30
N GLU A 90 16.24 20.95 0.07
CA GLU A 90 16.90 22.15 -0.43
C GLU A 90 15.91 22.98 -1.25
N GLY A 91 15.72 24.25 -0.85
CA GLY A 91 14.70 25.11 -1.43
C GLY A 91 13.31 24.48 -1.29
N SER A 92 12.61 24.29 -2.41
CA SER A 92 11.27 23.67 -2.46
C SER A 92 11.30 22.17 -2.78
N ARG A 93 12.47 21.52 -2.70
CA ARG A 93 12.65 20.15 -3.17
C ARG A 93 13.25 19.22 -2.12
N ARG A 94 12.64 18.04 -2.01
CA ARG A 94 13.22 16.86 -1.36
C ARG A 94 14.11 16.17 -2.38
N LYS A 95 15.33 15.79 -2.01
CA LYS A 95 16.28 15.09 -2.86
C LYS A 95 16.67 13.77 -2.21
N LEU A 96 16.95 12.76 -3.03
CA LEU A 96 17.51 11.49 -2.62
C LEU A 96 18.71 11.18 -3.50
N THR A 97 19.83 10.83 -2.87
CA THR A 97 20.97 10.16 -3.50
C THR A 97 21.11 8.77 -2.89
N ALA A 98 21.15 7.73 -3.71
CA ALA A 98 21.26 6.34 -3.25
C ALA A 98 21.97 5.44 -4.26
N ASN A 99 22.34 4.22 -3.83
CA ASN A 99 22.93 3.20 -4.69
C ASN A 99 22.01 2.03 -5.06
N GLY A 100 20.75 2.04 -4.62
CA GLY A 100 19.77 1.02 -5.00
C GLY A 100 20.00 -0.37 -4.39
N ILE A 101 20.88 -0.47 -3.39
CA ILE A 101 21.11 -1.69 -2.61
C ILE A 101 20.24 -1.63 -1.35
N PRO A 102 19.47 -2.66 -1.01
CA PRO A 102 18.62 -2.65 0.17
C PRO A 102 19.45 -2.74 1.45
N ASP A 103 18.99 -2.09 2.51
CA ASP A 103 19.61 -2.05 3.83
C ASP A 103 19.08 -3.15 4.76
N HIS A 104 18.42 -4.17 4.20
CA HIS A 104 17.80 -5.27 4.93
C HIS A 104 18.08 -6.61 4.23
N PRO A 105 17.91 -7.76 4.90
CA PRO A 105 18.04 -9.07 4.26
C PRO A 105 17.14 -9.19 3.03
N THR A 106 17.63 -9.83 1.97
CA THR A 106 16.85 -10.09 0.75
C THR A 106 16.71 -11.58 0.49
N GLY A 107 15.87 -11.93 -0.48
CA GLY A 107 15.90 -13.26 -1.08
C GLY A 107 17.21 -13.55 -1.81
N VAL A 108 17.40 -14.81 -2.19
CA VAL A 108 18.51 -15.18 -3.07
C VAL A 108 18.17 -14.79 -4.49
N PHE A 109 19.07 -14.02 -5.12
CA PHE A 109 19.02 -13.66 -6.53
C PHE A 109 20.37 -14.03 -7.18
N PRO A 110 20.38 -14.63 -8.37
CA PRO A 110 19.22 -15.08 -9.14
C PRO A 110 18.49 -16.27 -8.48
N ASN A 111 17.21 -16.44 -8.82
CA ASN A 111 16.36 -17.58 -8.44
C ASN A 111 15.52 -18.08 -9.64
N PRO A 112 14.82 -19.24 -9.54
CA PRO A 112 14.08 -19.79 -10.68
C PRO A 112 13.00 -18.87 -11.28
N GLY A 113 12.43 -17.95 -10.50
CA GLY A 113 11.45 -16.97 -10.98
C GLY A 113 12.05 -15.64 -11.41
N ASN A 114 13.32 -15.38 -11.08
CA ASN A 114 14.03 -14.15 -11.41
C ASN A 114 15.53 -14.46 -11.65
N PRO A 115 15.97 -14.58 -12.91
CA PRO A 115 17.34 -14.93 -13.25
C PRO A 115 18.33 -13.76 -13.12
N GLU A 116 17.90 -12.60 -12.60
CA GLU A 116 18.69 -11.38 -12.61
C GLU A 116 19.56 -11.24 -11.36
N THR A 117 20.67 -10.52 -11.50
CA THR A 117 21.62 -10.25 -10.41
C THR A 117 21.57 -8.77 -10.02
N MET A 118 21.45 -8.51 -8.72
CA MET A 118 21.40 -7.15 -8.20
C MET A 118 22.73 -6.42 -8.42
N SER A 119 22.68 -5.16 -8.80
CA SER A 119 23.85 -4.31 -8.95
C SER A 119 23.58 -2.89 -8.46
N GLU A 120 24.64 -2.19 -8.07
CA GLU A 120 24.52 -0.78 -7.68
C GLU A 120 23.98 0.08 -8.83
N GLN A 121 23.13 1.02 -8.47
CA GLN A 121 22.50 1.98 -9.36
C GLN A 121 22.97 3.39 -9.00
N ARG A 122 22.96 4.34 -9.94
CA ARG A 122 23.13 5.76 -9.62
C ARG A 122 21.76 6.41 -9.46
N ILE A 123 21.28 6.52 -8.23
CA ILE A 123 19.97 7.13 -7.95
C ILE A 123 20.18 8.58 -7.52
N GLN A 124 19.58 9.50 -8.28
CA GLN A 124 19.46 10.91 -7.94
C GLN A 124 18.05 11.35 -8.33
N VAL A 125 17.19 11.57 -7.33
CA VAL A 125 15.80 11.96 -7.57
C VAL A 125 15.43 13.18 -6.77
N SER A 126 14.39 13.87 -7.24
CA SER A 126 13.92 15.07 -6.58
C SER A 126 12.41 15.23 -6.68
N MET A 127 11.78 15.51 -5.55
CA MET A 127 10.32 15.58 -5.35
C MET A 127 9.96 16.95 -4.72
N PRO A 128 8.74 17.46 -4.89
CA PRO A 128 8.32 18.70 -4.23
C PRO A 128 8.20 18.53 -2.71
N LEU A 129 8.53 19.58 -1.95
CA LEU A 129 8.28 19.67 -0.49
C LEU A 129 6.90 20.21 -0.14
N PHE A 130 6.20 20.74 -1.13
CA PHE A 130 4.86 21.34 -0.98
C PHE A 130 3.88 20.61 -1.89
N PRO A 131 3.57 19.33 -1.62
CA PRO A 131 2.63 18.59 -2.44
C PRO A 131 1.24 19.23 -2.41
N GLU A 132 0.64 19.37 -3.59
CA GLU A 132 -0.70 19.94 -3.80
C GLU A 132 -1.60 18.86 -4.39
N ALA A 133 -2.61 18.40 -3.65
CA ALA A 133 -3.56 17.42 -4.14
C ALA A 133 -4.43 18.03 -5.23
N THR A 134 -4.62 17.30 -6.32
CA THR A 134 -5.44 17.74 -7.46
C THR A 134 -6.60 16.77 -7.68
N PRO A 135 -7.72 17.23 -8.26
CA PRO A 135 -8.80 16.32 -8.67
C PRO A 135 -8.37 15.40 -9.82
N SER A 136 -7.34 15.78 -10.57
CA SER A 136 -6.79 15.01 -11.68
C SER A 136 -5.85 13.93 -11.17
N ILE A 137 -6.06 12.70 -11.62
CA ILE A 137 -5.19 11.58 -11.26
C ILE A 137 -4.19 11.35 -12.37
N THR A 138 -2.91 11.35 -12.02
CA THR A 138 -1.86 10.94 -12.93
C THR A 138 -1.63 9.44 -12.80
N ARG A 139 -2.22 8.65 -13.71
CA ARG A 139 -1.92 7.22 -13.88
C ARG A 139 -0.63 7.08 -14.69
N LYS A 140 0.50 7.32 -14.04
CA LYS A 140 1.81 7.00 -14.57
C LYS A 140 2.36 5.86 -13.71
N GLY A 141 2.27 4.64 -14.21
CA GLY A 141 2.82 3.44 -13.58
C GLY A 141 3.78 2.73 -14.54
N GLY A 142 4.67 1.93 -14.00
CA GLY A 142 5.65 1.13 -14.74
C GLY A 142 7.09 1.64 -14.60
N PRO A 143 8.08 0.88 -15.11
CA PRO A 143 9.51 1.05 -14.74
C PRO A 143 10.15 2.39 -15.12
N ARG A 144 9.45 3.22 -15.90
CA ARG A 144 9.94 4.51 -16.43
C ARG A 144 9.35 5.72 -15.69
N VAL A 145 8.46 5.50 -14.72
CA VAL A 145 7.82 6.58 -13.97
C VAL A 145 8.24 6.49 -12.52
N MET A 146 8.71 7.60 -11.96
CA MET A 146 8.93 7.73 -10.53
C MET A 146 7.60 7.69 -9.77
N THR A 147 7.20 6.50 -9.30
CA THR A 147 6.06 6.33 -8.38
C THR A 147 6.40 6.82 -6.98
N GLY A 148 7.59 6.45 -6.49
CA GLY A 148 8.10 6.82 -5.17
C GLY A 148 9.36 6.05 -4.83
N TYR A 149 9.98 6.44 -3.71
CA TYR A 149 11.14 5.76 -3.14
C TYR A 149 10.93 5.55 -1.65
N VAL A 150 11.31 4.36 -1.18
CA VAL A 150 11.40 4.03 0.23
C VAL A 150 12.62 4.72 0.83
N LEU A 151 12.63 5.00 2.14
CA LEU A 151 13.69 5.75 2.82
C LEU A 151 15.08 5.14 2.62
N ASN A 152 15.18 3.82 2.45
CA ASN A 152 16.43 3.13 2.14
C ASN A 152 16.92 3.30 0.69
N GLY A 153 16.23 4.09 -0.14
CA GLY A 153 16.64 4.43 -1.50
C GLY A 153 16.21 3.42 -2.56
N ILE A 154 15.41 2.41 -2.21
CA ILE A 154 14.83 1.47 -3.16
C ILE A 154 13.57 2.06 -3.81
N LYS A 155 13.46 1.90 -5.13
CA LYS A 155 12.33 2.40 -5.90
C LYS A 155 11.07 1.55 -5.70
N ILE A 156 9.92 2.20 -5.83
CA ILE A 156 8.60 1.57 -5.87
C ILE A 156 8.17 1.43 -7.32
N ASP A 157 7.95 0.21 -7.77
CA ASP A 157 7.52 -0.15 -9.12
C ASP A 157 6.38 -1.19 -8.99
N PRO A 158 5.13 -0.77 -8.70
CA PRO A 158 4.05 -1.70 -8.34
C PRO A 158 3.59 -2.58 -9.49
N GLY A 159 3.58 -2.03 -10.71
CA GLY A 159 3.22 -2.77 -11.92
C GLY A 159 4.42 -3.50 -12.53
N THR A 160 4.14 -4.39 -13.48
CA THR A 160 5.18 -5.14 -14.22
C THR A 160 5.21 -4.73 -15.69
N ALA A 161 6.32 -5.05 -16.38
CA ALA A 161 6.38 -4.92 -17.84
C ALA A 161 5.65 -6.07 -18.56
N GLY A 162 5.36 -7.17 -17.85
CA GLY A 162 4.78 -8.38 -18.41
C GLY A 162 3.35 -8.18 -18.86
N THR A 163 3.02 -8.70 -20.04
CA THR A 163 1.68 -8.59 -20.62
C THR A 163 1.29 -9.84 -21.37
N CYS A 164 -0.01 -10.12 -21.48
CA CYS A 164 -0.56 -11.16 -22.35
C CYS A 164 -1.36 -10.57 -23.51
N ASN A 165 -1.33 -11.24 -24.66
CA ASN A 165 -2.31 -11.04 -25.72
C ASN A 165 -3.70 -11.55 -25.32
N ASP A 166 -4.73 -11.19 -26.09
CA ASP A 166 -6.13 -11.53 -25.79
C ASP A 166 -6.41 -13.04 -25.73
N ALA A 167 -5.64 -13.85 -26.46
CA ALA A 167 -5.76 -15.30 -26.44
C ALA A 167 -5.06 -15.96 -25.23
N GLY A 168 -4.21 -15.24 -24.51
CA GLY A 168 -3.38 -15.79 -23.44
C GLY A 168 -2.29 -16.75 -23.92
N THR A 169 -2.00 -16.80 -25.21
CA THR A 169 -1.01 -17.72 -25.81
C THR A 169 0.38 -17.11 -25.91
N HIS A 170 0.48 -15.78 -25.80
CA HIS A 170 1.74 -15.07 -25.81
C HIS A 170 1.78 -14.07 -24.66
N CYS A 171 2.55 -14.40 -23.64
CA CYS A 171 2.65 -13.68 -22.38
C CYS A 171 4.11 -13.38 -22.02
N PRO A 172 4.81 -12.52 -22.76
CA PRO A 172 6.17 -12.16 -22.41
C PRO A 172 6.20 -11.47 -21.04
N MET A 173 7.15 -11.90 -20.20
CA MET A 173 7.47 -11.27 -18.91
C MET A 173 8.38 -10.05 -19.07
N GLY A 174 8.62 -9.64 -20.33
CA GLY A 174 9.42 -8.51 -20.80
C GLY A 174 8.58 -7.58 -21.68
N PRO A 175 9.18 -6.65 -22.45
CA PRO A 175 8.54 -5.41 -22.86
C PRO A 175 7.14 -5.60 -23.45
N SER A 176 6.23 -4.73 -23.01
CA SER A 176 4.78 -4.88 -23.18
C SER A 176 4.39 -5.09 -24.64
N PHE A 177 3.66 -6.19 -24.86
CA PHE A 177 3.17 -6.64 -26.17
C PHE A 177 1.64 -6.67 -26.21
N GLY A 178 1.01 -7.05 -25.11
CA GLY A 178 -0.44 -7.22 -25.01
C GLY A 178 -1.12 -6.22 -24.08
N ARG A 179 -2.45 -6.29 -24.02
CA ARG A 179 -3.30 -5.36 -23.25
C ARG A 179 -3.49 -5.76 -21.79
N TRP A 180 -3.14 -7.00 -21.43
CA TRP A 180 -3.40 -7.60 -20.14
C TRP A 180 -2.14 -7.57 -19.29
N ASN A 181 -2.03 -6.60 -18.39
CA ASN A 181 -0.85 -6.41 -17.54
C ASN A 181 -0.82 -7.46 -16.45
N ILE A 182 0.29 -8.20 -16.36
CA ILE A 182 0.42 -9.29 -15.40
C ILE A 182 0.82 -8.72 -14.03
N GLU A 183 0.13 -9.15 -12.98
CA GLU A 183 0.47 -8.77 -11.60
C GLU A 183 1.67 -9.57 -11.07
N ALA A 184 2.61 -8.87 -10.41
CA ALA A 184 3.74 -9.51 -9.74
C ALA A 184 3.31 -10.37 -8.54
N MET A 185 2.19 -10.01 -7.91
CA MET A 185 1.71 -10.59 -6.66
C MET A 185 0.22 -10.90 -6.72
N GLY A 186 -0.24 -11.77 -5.82
CA GLY A 186 -1.67 -12.07 -5.66
C GLY A 186 -2.26 -12.95 -6.77
N GLN A 187 -1.41 -13.63 -7.56
CA GLN A 187 -1.79 -14.58 -8.60
C GLN A 187 -0.76 -15.73 -8.66
N SER A 188 -1.13 -16.86 -9.27
CA SER A 188 -0.30 -18.08 -9.31
C SER A 188 0.07 -18.57 -10.72
N SER A 189 -0.34 -17.83 -11.76
CA SER A 189 -0.10 -18.15 -13.16
C SER A 189 1.31 -17.77 -13.62
N PHE A 190 1.90 -16.73 -13.05
CA PHE A 190 3.22 -16.22 -13.42
C PHE A 190 4.08 -16.02 -12.17
N ASN A 191 5.31 -16.51 -12.19
CA ASN A 191 6.24 -16.35 -11.08
C ASN A 191 7.29 -15.30 -11.45
N PHE A 192 7.28 -14.15 -10.75
CA PHE A 192 8.26 -13.08 -10.91
C PHE A 192 9.49 -13.23 -10.01
N GLY A 193 9.55 -14.29 -9.19
CA GLY A 193 10.66 -14.56 -8.28
C GLY A 193 10.80 -13.52 -7.16
N THR A 194 9.69 -12.95 -6.71
CA THR A 194 9.67 -11.98 -5.60
C THR A 194 10.16 -12.61 -4.31
N ASP A 195 10.91 -11.84 -3.53
CA ASP A 195 11.41 -12.25 -2.23
C ASP A 195 10.41 -11.91 -1.09
N PRO A 196 10.74 -12.23 0.18
CA PRO A 196 9.86 -11.92 1.32
C PRO A 196 9.55 -10.43 1.53
N SER A 197 10.32 -9.52 0.92
CA SER A 197 10.04 -8.08 0.94
C SER A 197 9.20 -7.61 -0.25
N ASN A 198 8.54 -8.54 -0.95
CA ASN A 198 7.70 -8.25 -2.11
C ASN A 198 8.49 -7.55 -3.23
N ALA A 199 9.76 -7.90 -3.38
CA ALA A 199 10.66 -7.27 -4.33
C ALA A 199 11.40 -8.28 -5.20
N HIS A 200 11.87 -7.81 -6.35
CA HIS A 200 12.74 -8.58 -7.22
C HIS A 200 13.68 -7.67 -8.03
N VAL A 201 14.54 -8.28 -8.85
CA VAL A 201 15.59 -7.60 -9.59
C VAL A 201 15.22 -7.45 -11.08
N GLN A 202 15.35 -6.26 -11.64
CA GLN A 202 15.17 -6.02 -13.09
C GLN A 202 16.42 -6.45 -13.89
N PRO A 203 16.33 -6.66 -15.21
CA PRO A 203 17.49 -6.97 -16.05
C PRO A 203 18.63 -5.94 -15.99
N SER A 204 18.35 -4.72 -15.54
CA SER A 204 19.36 -3.68 -15.26
C SER A 204 20.11 -3.87 -13.93
N GLY A 205 19.79 -4.92 -13.18
CA GLY A 205 20.25 -5.17 -11.81
C GLY A 205 19.54 -4.35 -10.73
N THR A 206 18.48 -3.62 -11.08
CA THR A 206 17.74 -2.78 -10.13
C THR A 206 16.79 -3.60 -9.26
N TYR A 207 17.01 -3.63 -7.95
CA TYR A 207 16.06 -4.16 -6.96
C TYR A 207 14.93 -3.15 -6.69
N HIS A 208 13.69 -3.62 -6.57
CA HIS A 208 12.52 -2.75 -6.41
C HIS A 208 11.32 -3.47 -5.76
N TYR A 209 10.46 -2.70 -5.09
CA TYR A 209 9.29 -3.22 -4.38
C TYR A 209 8.01 -3.15 -5.23
N HIS A 210 7.23 -4.23 -5.16
CA HIS A 210 5.84 -4.31 -5.64
C HIS A 210 4.80 -4.16 -4.51
N GLY A 211 5.21 -4.39 -3.26
CA GLY A 211 4.34 -4.36 -2.08
C GLY A 211 5.03 -3.82 -0.84
N ILE A 212 4.48 -4.14 0.34
CA ILE A 212 5.09 -3.74 1.61
C ILE A 212 6.53 -4.32 1.67
N PRO A 213 7.56 -3.48 1.90
CA PRO A 213 8.91 -3.97 2.05
C PRO A 213 9.09 -4.56 3.45
N GLU A 214 8.67 -5.81 3.64
CA GLU A 214 8.49 -6.43 4.97
C GLU A 214 9.74 -6.34 5.85
N GLU A 215 10.91 -6.68 5.32
CA GLU A 215 12.16 -6.66 6.08
C GLU A 215 12.60 -5.22 6.41
N PHE A 216 12.31 -4.25 5.54
CA PHE A 216 12.53 -2.83 5.84
C PHE A 216 11.59 -2.34 6.94
N VAL A 217 10.29 -2.67 6.86
CA VAL A 217 9.31 -2.31 7.89
C VAL A 217 9.64 -2.97 9.22
N ALA A 218 10.05 -4.23 9.22
CA ALA A 218 10.50 -4.95 10.40
C ALA A 218 11.74 -4.29 11.02
N LYS A 219 12.72 -3.89 10.20
CA LYS A 219 13.93 -3.16 10.63
C LYS A 219 13.61 -1.85 11.33
N LEU A 220 12.60 -1.11 10.88
CA LEU A 220 12.13 0.13 11.56
C LEU A 220 11.57 -0.14 12.96
N ASN A 221 11.17 -1.40 13.24
CA ASN A 221 10.78 -1.92 14.55
C ASN A 221 9.74 -1.06 15.29
N LYS A 222 8.70 -0.62 14.57
CA LYS A 222 7.63 0.24 15.11
C LYS A 222 6.41 -0.56 15.61
N GLY A 223 6.33 -1.86 15.31
CA GLY A 223 5.19 -2.69 15.68
C GLY A 223 3.89 -2.23 15.00
N VAL A 224 2.80 -2.17 15.76
CA VAL A 224 1.50 -1.66 15.29
C VAL A 224 1.50 -0.13 15.41
N ALA A 225 1.97 0.55 14.36
CA ALA A 225 2.06 2.00 14.30
C ALA A 225 1.93 2.52 12.87
N MET A 226 1.39 3.74 12.70
CA MET A 226 1.57 4.48 11.46
C MET A 226 3.07 4.67 11.22
N THR A 227 3.59 4.05 10.18
CA THR A 227 5.03 4.02 9.90
C THR A 227 5.31 4.67 8.55
N LEU A 228 5.91 5.86 8.56
CA LEU A 228 6.38 6.54 7.35
C LEU A 228 7.55 5.75 6.75
N ILE A 229 7.38 5.24 5.53
CA ILE A 229 8.38 4.41 4.85
C ILE A 229 9.01 5.07 3.64
N GLY A 230 8.45 6.16 3.13
CA GLY A 230 8.98 6.78 1.91
C GLY A 230 8.18 7.97 1.43
N TRP A 231 8.55 8.42 0.23
CA TRP A 231 7.98 9.59 -0.43
C TRP A 231 7.59 9.26 -1.85
N ALA A 232 6.39 9.67 -2.23
CA ALA A 232 5.89 9.54 -3.59
C ALA A 232 6.51 10.59 -4.51
N GLY A 233 6.47 10.34 -5.81
CA GLY A 233 7.04 11.24 -6.81
C GLY A 233 6.46 12.65 -6.80
N ASP A 234 5.21 12.79 -6.35
CA ASP A 234 4.46 14.03 -6.18
C ASP A 234 4.67 14.71 -4.82
N GLY A 235 5.55 14.16 -3.96
CA GLY A 235 5.95 14.73 -2.68
C GLY A 235 5.10 14.33 -1.48
N PHE A 236 4.00 13.59 -1.67
CA PHE A 236 3.21 13.08 -0.54
C PHE A 236 3.91 11.89 0.16
N PRO A 237 3.71 11.73 1.48
CA PRO A 237 4.29 10.63 2.24
C PRO A 237 3.62 9.29 1.93
N ILE A 238 4.36 8.20 2.15
CA ILE A 238 3.91 6.81 1.99
C ILE A 238 4.04 6.09 3.34
N TYR A 239 2.95 5.52 3.84
CA TYR A 239 2.91 4.78 5.11
C TYR A 239 2.73 3.28 4.90
N ALA A 240 3.31 2.46 5.75
CA ALA A 240 3.11 1.00 5.72
C ALA A 240 1.97 0.55 6.64
N ARG A 241 1.04 -0.24 6.07
CA ARG A 241 0.08 -1.14 6.72
C ARG A 241 -0.98 -0.49 7.62
N TYR A 242 -0.57 0.25 8.65
CA TYR A 242 -1.46 0.74 9.70
C TYR A 242 -1.82 2.21 9.51
N GLY A 243 -3.08 2.52 9.78
CA GLY A 243 -3.62 3.87 9.83
C GLY A 243 -4.65 4.01 10.95
N TYR A 244 -4.93 5.25 11.34
CA TYR A 244 -6.04 5.57 12.24
C TYR A 244 -7.38 5.13 11.66
N SER A 245 -8.23 4.49 12.48
CA SER A 245 -9.57 4.02 12.10
C SER A 245 -10.51 5.16 11.76
N VAL A 246 -10.33 6.32 12.39
CA VAL A 246 -10.95 7.59 11.98
C VAL A 246 -9.83 8.47 11.43
N ALA A 247 -9.87 8.76 10.13
CA ALA A 247 -8.77 9.41 9.42
C ALA A 247 -8.39 10.80 9.99
N SER A 248 -9.33 11.51 10.60
CA SER A 248 -9.11 12.84 11.20
C SER A 248 -8.76 12.82 12.68
N ASP A 249 -8.65 11.65 13.31
CA ASP A 249 -8.47 11.52 14.77
C ASP A 249 -7.27 10.62 15.11
N ALA A 250 -6.20 11.27 15.61
CA ALA A 250 -4.96 10.63 16.00
C ALA A 250 -5.07 9.82 17.30
N HIS A 251 -6.20 9.91 18.00
CA HIS A 251 -6.52 9.11 19.17
C HIS A 251 -7.39 7.89 18.85
N SER A 252 -7.91 7.79 17.63
CA SER A 252 -8.66 6.62 17.21
C SER A 252 -7.75 5.38 17.14
N ALA A 253 -8.35 4.19 17.25
CA ALA A 253 -7.60 2.95 17.19
C ALA A 253 -6.88 2.81 15.84
N LEU A 254 -5.68 2.21 15.84
CA LEU A 254 -5.02 1.80 14.60
C LEU A 254 -5.69 0.55 14.03
N LYS A 255 -5.76 0.48 12.70
CA LYS A 255 -6.21 -0.70 11.96
C LYS A 255 -5.33 -0.95 10.74
N VAL A 256 -5.37 -2.16 10.22
CA VAL A 256 -4.79 -2.48 8.90
C VAL A 256 -5.64 -1.79 7.84
N MET A 257 -4.99 -0.96 7.03
CA MET A 257 -5.62 -0.20 5.96
C MET A 257 -5.89 -1.10 4.76
N GLN A 258 -7.08 -0.99 4.19
CA GLN A 258 -7.49 -1.78 3.03
C GLN A 258 -7.67 -0.91 1.78
N GLY A 259 -7.13 -1.35 0.65
CA GLY A 259 -7.42 -0.76 -0.65
C GLY A 259 -8.88 -0.97 -1.04
N SER A 260 -9.47 -0.02 -1.78
CA SER A 260 -10.87 -0.07 -2.19
C SER A 260 -11.06 -0.73 -3.56
N TYR A 261 -10.43 -1.88 -3.77
CA TYR A 261 -10.50 -2.63 -5.02
C TYR A 261 -11.06 -4.04 -4.79
N ARG A 262 -11.79 -4.55 -5.77
CA ARG A 262 -12.24 -5.96 -5.82
C ARG A 262 -12.00 -6.56 -7.19
N LEU A 263 -12.02 -7.89 -7.26
CA LEU A 263 -12.10 -8.59 -8.54
C LEU A 263 -13.45 -8.32 -9.21
N LYS A 264 -13.42 -8.09 -10.52
CA LYS A 264 -14.64 -8.03 -11.34
C LYS A 264 -15.32 -9.39 -11.33
N ALA A 265 -16.65 -9.39 -11.24
CA ALA A 265 -17.44 -10.62 -11.28
C ALA A 265 -17.51 -11.25 -12.68
N THR A 266 -17.36 -10.43 -13.72
CA THR A 266 -17.39 -10.85 -15.13
C THR A 266 -16.05 -10.47 -15.78
N PRO A 267 -15.40 -11.40 -16.51
CA PRO A 267 -14.19 -11.08 -17.24
C PRO A 267 -14.50 -10.06 -18.34
N ASP A 268 -13.56 -9.14 -18.55
CA ASP A 268 -13.65 -8.16 -19.64
C ASP A 268 -13.62 -8.86 -21.02
N ALA A 269 -14.19 -8.21 -22.02
CA ALA A 269 -14.12 -8.69 -23.41
C ALA A 269 -12.65 -8.83 -23.88
N ASN A 270 -12.36 -9.90 -24.60
CA ASN A 270 -11.03 -10.25 -25.12
C ASN A 270 -9.95 -10.47 -24.04
N ARG A 271 -10.34 -10.59 -22.77
CA ARG A 271 -9.46 -11.13 -21.74
C ARG A 271 -9.12 -12.59 -22.07
N PRO A 272 -7.87 -13.05 -21.85
CA PRO A 272 -7.56 -14.47 -21.84
C PRO A 272 -8.60 -15.30 -21.09
N PRO A 273 -8.87 -16.56 -21.46
CA PRO A 273 -9.85 -17.39 -20.75
C PRO A 273 -9.54 -17.56 -19.27
N THR A 274 -10.57 -17.53 -18.41
CA THR A 274 -10.41 -17.76 -16.95
C THR A 274 -9.97 -19.17 -16.59
N SER A 275 -10.15 -20.12 -17.52
CA SER A 275 -9.63 -21.48 -17.43
C SER A 275 -8.10 -21.56 -17.62
N LEU A 276 -7.50 -20.59 -18.30
CA LEU A 276 -6.03 -20.50 -18.44
C LEU A 276 -5.43 -19.67 -17.30
N TYR A 277 -6.07 -18.54 -16.99
CA TYR A 277 -5.60 -17.59 -16.00
C TYR A 277 -6.77 -17.17 -15.12
N ALA A 278 -6.73 -17.44 -13.81
CA ALA A 278 -7.82 -17.07 -12.91
C ALA A 278 -8.03 -15.54 -12.84
N MET A 279 -9.22 -15.10 -12.40
CA MET A 279 -9.46 -13.67 -12.15
C MET A 279 -8.46 -13.16 -11.10
N GLY A 280 -7.81 -12.05 -11.41
CA GLY A 280 -6.78 -11.43 -10.56
C GLY A 280 -5.36 -11.64 -11.07
N THR A 281 -5.17 -12.47 -12.08
CA THR A 281 -3.89 -12.60 -12.80
C THR A 281 -3.47 -11.28 -13.46
N PHE A 282 -4.45 -10.54 -13.98
CA PHE A 282 -4.21 -9.27 -14.66
C PHE A 282 -4.63 -8.07 -13.81
N GLU A 283 -3.94 -6.93 -13.99
CA GLU A 283 -4.30 -5.64 -13.37
C GLU A 283 -5.77 -5.29 -13.67
N GLN A 284 -6.17 -5.48 -14.93
CA GLN A 284 -7.50 -5.17 -15.45
C GLN A 284 -8.63 -6.04 -14.88
N ASP A 285 -8.30 -7.16 -14.22
CA ASP A 285 -9.30 -8.02 -13.56
C ASP A 285 -9.89 -7.35 -12.30
N ARG A 286 -9.34 -6.20 -11.87
CA ARG A 286 -9.77 -5.46 -10.68
C ARG A 286 -10.49 -4.17 -11.05
N GLU A 287 -11.44 -3.79 -10.19
CA GLU A 287 -12.16 -2.53 -10.28
C GLU A 287 -12.11 -1.78 -8.95
N TYR A 288 -11.96 -0.46 -9.03
CA TYR A 288 -12.09 0.42 -7.88
C TYR A 288 -13.57 0.57 -7.50
N VAL A 289 -13.87 0.47 -6.21
CA VAL A 289 -15.21 0.66 -5.64
C VAL A 289 -15.08 1.62 -4.46
N ALA A 290 -15.49 2.87 -4.66
CA ALA A 290 -15.41 3.90 -3.62
C ALA A 290 -16.07 3.43 -2.30
N GLY A 291 -15.34 3.54 -1.19
CA GLY A 291 -15.80 3.15 0.14
C GLY A 291 -15.82 1.64 0.42
N LEU A 292 -15.31 0.79 -0.48
CA LEU A 292 -15.18 -0.64 -0.21
C LEU A 292 -14.14 -0.92 0.88
N GLY A 293 -13.00 -0.25 0.79
CA GLY A 293 -11.94 -0.26 1.79
C GLY A 293 -11.82 1.09 2.46
N ASP A 294 -10.61 1.42 2.89
CA ASP A 294 -10.29 2.65 3.61
C ASP A 294 -9.65 3.73 2.72
N LEU A 295 -9.22 3.35 1.51
CA LEU A 295 -8.34 4.12 0.65
C LEU A 295 -9.00 4.46 -0.69
N ASP A 296 -8.56 5.56 -1.30
CA ASP A 296 -9.03 6.00 -2.61
C ASP A 296 -8.42 5.17 -3.76
N GLU A 297 -8.76 5.55 -4.99
CA GLU A 297 -8.30 4.88 -6.20
C GLU A 297 -6.77 4.91 -6.42
N CYS A 298 -6.03 5.77 -5.70
CA CYS A 298 -4.57 5.79 -5.70
C CYS A 298 -3.94 5.13 -4.47
N ASN A 299 -4.72 4.40 -3.68
CA ASN A 299 -4.28 3.75 -2.45
C ASN A 299 -3.82 4.75 -1.38
N GLY A 300 -4.47 5.91 -1.30
CA GLY A 300 -4.22 6.89 -0.25
C GLY A 300 -5.49 7.46 0.36
N ARG A 301 -5.33 8.39 1.29
CA ARG A 301 -6.42 9.18 1.87
C ARG A 301 -5.88 10.48 2.48
N ILE A 302 -6.78 11.40 2.81
CA ILE A 302 -6.47 12.54 3.66
C ILE A 302 -6.69 12.13 5.12
N GLY A 303 -5.72 12.40 5.99
CA GLY A 303 -5.86 12.15 7.41
C GLY A 303 -4.64 12.58 8.21
N VAL A 304 -4.80 12.61 9.53
CA VAL A 304 -3.73 12.91 10.48
C VAL A 304 -2.70 11.78 10.54
N THR A 305 -1.45 12.13 10.77
CA THR A 305 -0.34 11.18 10.96
C THR A 305 0.58 11.69 12.07
N PRO A 306 1.51 10.87 12.60
CA PRO A 306 2.47 11.34 13.61
C PRO A 306 3.28 12.57 13.17
N GLU A 307 3.67 12.63 11.90
CA GLU A 307 4.45 13.73 11.32
C GLU A 307 3.56 14.91 10.89
N PHE A 308 2.28 14.66 10.60
CA PHE A 308 1.33 15.63 10.06
C PHE A 308 0.03 15.65 10.90
N PRO A 309 0.06 16.23 12.12
CA PRO A 309 -1.09 16.20 13.04
C PRO A 309 -2.28 17.05 12.56
N GLN A 310 -2.07 17.97 11.60
CA GLN A 310 -3.14 18.74 10.96
C GLN A 310 -3.77 18.00 9.76
N GLY A 311 -3.24 16.83 9.42
CA GLY A 311 -3.65 16.06 8.26
C GLY A 311 -2.89 16.39 6.99
N ILE A 312 -2.65 15.36 6.19
CA ILE A 312 -2.08 15.44 4.85
C ILE A 312 -2.69 14.33 3.99
N TYR A 313 -2.77 14.52 2.68
CA TYR A 313 -2.96 13.38 1.80
C TYR A 313 -1.73 12.47 1.86
N HIS A 314 -1.93 11.16 2.01
CA HIS A 314 -0.83 10.21 2.09
C HIS A 314 -1.22 8.87 1.47
N TYR A 315 -0.23 8.21 0.88
CA TYR A 315 -0.38 6.88 0.29
C TYR A 315 -0.10 5.80 1.33
N TYR A 316 -0.58 4.59 1.03
CA TYR A 316 -0.27 3.40 1.81
C TYR A 316 0.38 2.30 0.97
N ALA A 317 1.31 1.60 1.60
CA ALA A 317 1.64 0.22 1.26
C ALA A 317 0.72 -0.71 2.06
N THR A 318 0.00 -1.62 1.39
CA THR A 318 -1.08 -2.43 1.98
C THR A 318 -0.94 -3.90 1.67
N ASP A 319 -1.51 -4.76 2.51
CA ASP A 319 -1.60 -6.21 2.24
C ASP A 319 -2.65 -6.53 1.16
N SER A 320 -3.60 -5.62 0.91
CA SER A 320 -4.58 -5.71 -0.18
C SER A 320 -4.18 -4.89 -1.40
N TYR A 321 -4.73 -5.27 -2.56
CA TYR A 321 -4.52 -4.57 -3.83
C TYR A 321 -4.91 -3.08 -3.73
N PRO A 322 -4.14 -2.15 -4.33
CA PRO A 322 -3.01 -2.34 -5.27
C PRO A 322 -1.64 -2.60 -4.66
N TYR A 323 -1.57 -2.87 -3.35
CA TYR A 323 -0.35 -3.10 -2.55
C TYR A 323 0.54 -1.88 -2.37
N LEU A 324 0.74 -1.10 -3.44
CA LEU A 324 1.40 0.20 -3.48
C LEU A 324 0.66 1.10 -4.49
N GLN A 325 0.84 2.41 -4.41
CA GLN A 325 0.12 3.36 -5.26
C GLN A 325 0.42 3.17 -6.74
N ARG A 326 -0.61 3.10 -7.58
CA ARG A 326 -0.49 3.01 -9.05
C ARG A 326 -0.83 4.31 -9.78
N CYS A 327 -1.07 5.35 -9.01
CA CYS A 327 -1.30 6.70 -9.51
C CYS A 327 -0.89 7.75 -8.48
N MET A 328 -0.76 8.98 -8.96
CA MET A 328 -0.44 10.14 -8.15
C MET A 328 -1.61 11.13 -8.16
N LYS A 329 -1.98 11.63 -6.98
CA LYS A 329 -2.98 12.69 -6.73
C LYS A 329 -2.36 14.08 -6.75
N GLY A 330 -1.07 14.18 -6.45
CA GLY A 330 -0.39 15.46 -6.40
C GLY A 330 -0.09 16.04 -7.78
N LYS A 331 0.04 17.37 -7.84
CA LYS A 331 0.54 18.10 -9.00
C LYS A 331 1.99 17.70 -9.27
N LEU A 332 2.30 17.33 -10.52
CA LEU A 332 3.64 16.96 -10.98
C LEU A 332 4.36 18.12 -11.67
#